data_AF-A0A2I0PUP8-F1
#
_entry.id   AF-A0A2I0PUP8-F1
#
_cell.length_a   1.000
_cell.length_b   1.000
_cell.length_c   1.000
_cell.angle_alpha   90.00
_cell.angle_beta   90.00
_cell.angle_gamma   90.00
#
_symmetry.space_group_name_H-M   'P 1'
#
loop_
_entity.id
_entity.type
_entity.pdbx_description
1 polymer ?
#
loop_
_entity_poly.entity_id
_entity_poly.type
_entity_poly.pdbx_seq_one_letter_code
_entity_poly.pdbx_strand_id
1 'polypeptide(L)'
;MMEKAGYLQRTGYSAIDSEGNAHAVIELHILGTRYAIRRSDLSKAVSGHVFVQLEELTHEWQYYLGAVKGLAQVSVSGKALNIELFEAGNFTVSLNTLRGVMYGKDRLATIVKIPAQPAIVARRGIYGQQQISAAV
;
A
#
# COMPACT_ATOMS: atom_id res chain seq x y z
N MET A 1 13.84 -7.80 11.28
CA MET A 1 14.17 -6.35 11.16
C MET A 1 13.42 -5.80 9.95
N MET A 2 13.05 -4.52 9.90
CA MET A 2 12.48 -3.93 8.67
C MET A 2 13.61 -3.72 7.66
N GLU A 3 13.39 -4.13 6.42
CA GLU A 3 14.40 -4.08 5.36
C GLU A 3 13.97 -3.14 4.24
N LYS A 4 14.92 -2.39 3.68
CA LYS A 4 14.65 -1.54 2.51
C LYS A 4 14.24 -2.44 1.34
N ALA A 5 13.05 -2.19 0.80
CA ALA A 5 12.47 -2.98 -0.28
C ALA A 5 12.32 -2.21 -1.59
N GLY A 6 12.49 -0.89 -1.54
CA GLY A 6 12.25 -0.06 -2.70
C GLY A 6 12.06 1.41 -2.39
N TYR A 7 11.39 2.11 -3.29
CA TYR A 7 11.10 3.52 -3.16
C TYR A 7 9.85 3.93 -3.96
N LEU A 8 9.26 5.04 -3.55
CA LEU A 8 8.18 5.73 -4.23
C LEU A 8 8.71 7.06 -4.75
N GLN A 9 8.28 7.45 -5.95
CA GLN A 9 8.68 8.70 -6.58
C GLN A 9 7.51 9.39 -7.26
N ARG A 10 7.58 10.72 -7.30
CA ARG A 10 6.67 11.50 -8.14
C ARG A 10 7.17 11.46 -9.57
N THR A 11 6.24 11.32 -10.50
CA THR A 11 6.53 11.29 -11.93
C THR A 11 6.09 12.59 -12.60
N GLY A 12 6.67 12.89 -13.76
CA GLY A 12 6.26 13.98 -14.65
C GLY A 12 5.37 13.53 -15.80
N TYR A 13 5.01 12.25 -15.86
CA TYR A 13 4.23 11.65 -16.93
C TYR A 13 2.86 11.16 -16.43
N SER A 14 2.01 10.79 -17.37
CA SER A 14 0.75 10.10 -17.11
C SER A 14 0.82 8.68 -17.64
N ALA A 15 0.06 7.76 -17.05
CA ALA A 15 -0.10 6.39 -17.52
C ALA A 15 -1.52 6.18 -18.06
N ILE A 16 -1.65 5.43 -19.13
CA ILE A 16 -2.91 5.16 -19.82
C ILE A 16 -3.52 3.88 -19.24
N ASP A 17 -4.79 3.91 -18.84
CA ASP A 17 -5.50 2.73 -18.35
C ASP A 17 -6.11 1.88 -19.49
N SER A 18 -6.77 0.78 -19.13
CA SER A 18 -7.42 -0.13 -20.10
C SER A 18 -8.58 0.52 -20.87
N GLU A 19 -9.08 1.66 -20.43
CA GLU A 19 -10.13 2.44 -21.10
C GLU A 19 -9.55 3.52 -22.03
N GLY A 20 -8.22 3.65 -22.07
CA GLY A 20 -7.53 4.68 -22.86
C GLY A 20 -7.42 6.03 -22.15
N ASN A 21 -7.80 6.13 -20.88
CA ASN A 21 -7.74 7.36 -20.11
C ASN A 21 -6.34 7.57 -19.51
N ALA A 22 -5.81 8.79 -19.65
CA ALA A 22 -4.53 9.15 -19.06
C ALA A 22 -4.68 9.62 -17.60
N HIS A 23 -3.89 9.03 -16.70
CA HIS A 23 -3.88 9.37 -15.27
C HIS A 23 -2.50 9.83 -14.83
N ALA A 24 -2.45 10.91 -14.06
CA ALA A 24 -1.22 11.27 -13.36
C ALA A 24 -0.94 10.23 -12.27
N VAL A 25 0.29 9.71 -12.22
CA VAL A 25 0.65 8.60 -11.32
C VAL A 25 1.79 8.94 -10.37
N ILE A 26 1.76 8.25 -9.23
CA ILE A 26 2.92 8.08 -8.36
C ILE A 26 3.46 6.69 -8.61
N GLU A 27 4.76 6.61 -8.87
CA GLU A 27 5.43 5.37 -9.24
C GLU A 27 6.08 4.74 -8.00
N LEU A 28 5.94 3.42 -7.89
CA LEU A 28 6.55 2.61 -6.85
C LEU A 28 7.47 1.59 -7.49
N HIS A 29 8.72 1.55 -7.04
CA HIS A 29 9.63 0.45 -7.31
C HIS A 29 9.72 -0.40 -6.06
N ILE A 30 9.21 -1.63 -6.11
CA ILE A 30 9.22 -2.57 -4.99
C ILE A 30 9.79 -3.89 -5.47
N LEU A 31 10.87 -4.35 -4.85
CA LEU A 31 11.56 -5.61 -5.19
C LEU A 31 11.95 -5.73 -6.67
N GLY A 32 12.26 -4.61 -7.33
CA GLY A 32 12.64 -4.56 -8.75
C GLY A 32 11.47 -4.41 -9.72
N THR A 33 10.22 -4.52 -9.27
CA THR A 33 9.03 -4.35 -10.10
C THR A 33 8.45 -2.94 -9.99
N ARG A 34 7.90 -2.43 -11.11
CA ARG A 34 7.27 -1.11 -11.21
C ARG A 34 5.77 -1.21 -11.05
N TYR A 35 5.25 -0.37 -10.17
CA TYR A 35 3.82 -0.21 -9.94
C TYR A 35 3.45 1.27 -9.98
N ALA A 36 2.17 1.54 -10.15
CA ALA A 36 1.61 2.87 -10.11
C ALA A 36 0.41 2.94 -9.15
N ILE A 37 0.29 4.09 -8.49
CA ILE A 37 -0.96 4.51 -7.85
C ILE A 37 -1.39 5.80 -8.53
N ARG A 38 -2.67 5.89 -8.90
CA ARG A 38 -3.27 7.11 -9.43
C ARG A 38 -3.17 8.23 -8.40
N ARG A 39 -2.65 9.39 -8.79
CA ARG A 39 -2.37 10.52 -7.88
C ARG A 39 -3.65 11.06 -7.24
N SER A 40 -4.75 11.08 -8.00
CA SER A 40 -6.07 11.46 -7.52
C SER A 40 -6.51 10.59 -6.35
N ASP A 41 -6.41 9.27 -6.50
CA ASP A 41 -6.89 8.32 -5.50
C ASP A 41 -5.96 8.29 -4.29
N LEU A 42 -4.65 8.38 -4.51
CA LEU A 42 -3.69 8.53 -3.41
C LEU A 42 -3.97 9.79 -2.58
N SER A 43 -4.33 10.90 -3.23
CA SER A 43 -4.70 12.14 -2.53
C SER A 43 -5.94 11.93 -1.66
N LYS A 44 -6.96 11.22 -2.16
CA LYS A 44 -8.14 10.85 -1.37
C LYS A 44 -7.78 9.94 -0.19
N ALA A 45 -6.94 8.93 -0.40
CA ALA A 45 -6.49 8.03 0.66
C ALA A 45 -5.77 8.76 1.80
N VAL A 46 -4.83 9.66 1.45
CA VAL A 46 -4.07 10.45 2.43
C VAL A 46 -4.95 11.37 3.26
N SER A 47 -6.09 11.80 2.72
CA SER A 47 -7.07 12.65 3.40
C SER A 47 -8.18 11.89 4.14
N GLY A 48 -8.53 10.66 3.73
CA GLY A 48 -9.79 10.02 4.11
C GLY A 48 -9.73 8.55 4.54
N HIS A 49 -8.54 7.96 4.74
CA HIS A 49 -8.38 6.54 5.11
C HIS A 49 -9.10 5.55 4.16
N VAL A 50 -9.12 5.87 2.86
CA VAL A 50 -9.68 4.99 1.82
C VAL A 50 -8.57 4.08 1.27
N PHE A 51 -8.95 2.87 0.85
CA PHE A 51 -8.05 1.99 0.11
C PHE A 51 -7.77 2.53 -1.30
N VAL A 52 -6.55 2.36 -1.78
CA VAL A 52 -6.14 2.69 -3.15
C VAL A 52 -5.49 1.49 -3.80
N GLN A 53 -5.66 1.37 -5.11
CA GLN A 53 -5.12 0.27 -5.88
C GLN A 53 -3.67 0.55 -6.29
N LEU A 54 -2.85 -0.51 -6.26
CA LEU A 54 -1.57 -0.56 -6.94
C LEU A 54 -1.74 -1.34 -8.23
N GLU A 55 -1.50 -0.67 -9.34
CA GLU A 55 -1.56 -1.23 -10.69
C GLU A 55 -0.14 -1.51 -11.19
N GLU A 56 0.02 -2.55 -11.98
CA GLU A 56 1.28 -2.80 -12.70
C GLU A 56 1.58 -1.61 -13.63
N LEU A 57 2.86 -1.21 -13.72
CA LEU A 57 3.27 -0.11 -14.58
C LEU A 57 4.22 -0.64 -15.66
N THR A 58 3.75 -0.66 -16.90
CA THR A 58 4.54 -1.07 -18.07
C THR A 58 4.91 0.15 -18.92
N HIS A 59 5.96 0.00 -19.72
CA HIS A 59 6.42 1.04 -20.63
C HIS A 59 6.65 0.44 -22.01
N GLU A 60 5.70 0.69 -22.92
CA GLU A 60 5.72 0.25 -24.30
C GLU A 60 5.35 1.45 -25.18
N TRP A 61 6.33 2.29 -25.54
CA TRP A 61 6.15 3.60 -26.17
C TRP A 61 5.56 4.70 -25.27
N GLN A 62 4.53 4.35 -24.49
CA GLN A 62 3.94 5.16 -23.44
C GLN A 62 3.88 4.36 -22.14
N TYR A 63 3.48 5.01 -21.06
CA TYR A 63 3.22 4.33 -19.80
C TYR A 63 1.79 3.80 -19.75
N TYR A 64 1.61 2.56 -19.31
CA TYR A 64 0.31 1.93 -19.19
C TYR A 64 0.08 1.35 -17.81
N LEU A 65 -1.16 1.45 -17.34
CA LEU A 65 -1.65 0.79 -16.14
C LEU A 65 -2.17 -0.59 -16.51
N GLY A 66 -1.56 -1.61 -15.90
CA GLY A 66 -1.94 -3.01 -16.05
C GLY A 66 -2.90 -3.49 -14.97
N ALA A 67 -2.83 -4.78 -14.67
CA ALA A 67 -3.67 -5.38 -13.64
C ALA A 67 -3.38 -4.81 -12.24
N VAL A 68 -4.39 -4.84 -11.37
CA VAL A 68 -4.21 -4.54 -9.94
C VAL A 68 -3.39 -5.65 -9.29
N LYS A 69 -2.27 -5.28 -8.68
CA LYS A 69 -1.33 -6.19 -8.01
C LYS A 69 -1.32 -6.02 -6.48
N GLY A 70 -2.02 -5.01 -5.97
CA GLY A 70 -2.10 -4.76 -4.54
C GLY A 70 -3.01 -3.62 -4.14
N LEU A 71 -3.05 -3.38 -2.84
CA LEU A 71 -3.81 -2.30 -2.21
C LEU A 71 -2.90 -1.50 -1.28
N ALA A 72 -3.23 -0.23 -1.06
CA ALA A 72 -2.62 0.57 -0.01
C ALA A 72 -3.65 1.35 0.79
N GLN A 73 -3.33 1.60 2.04
CA GLN A 73 -4.17 2.33 2.99
C GLN A 73 -3.32 3.09 3.99
N VAL A 74 -3.82 4.23 4.46
CA VAL A 74 -3.18 4.95 5.56
C VAL A 74 -3.34 4.14 6.85
N SER A 75 -2.27 4.01 7.62
CA SER A 75 -2.27 3.32 8.91
C SER A 75 -3.23 4.00 9.88
N VAL A 76 -3.82 3.23 10.81
CA VAL A 76 -4.70 3.77 11.87
C VAL A 76 -4.03 4.90 12.67
N SER A 77 -2.71 4.81 12.86
CA SER A 77 -1.93 5.85 13.53
C SER A 77 -1.74 7.14 12.72
N GLY A 78 -2.10 7.15 11.43
CA GLY A 78 -1.87 8.27 10.52
C GLY A 78 -0.39 8.55 10.21
N LYS A 79 0.50 7.59 10.50
CA LYS A 79 1.96 7.77 10.38
C LYS A 79 2.56 7.14 9.13
N ALA A 80 1.85 6.19 8.51
CA ALA A 80 2.37 5.44 7.38
C ALA A 80 1.27 5.16 6.34
N LEU A 81 1.71 4.88 5.12
CA LEU A 81 0.89 4.20 4.12
C LEU A 81 1.34 2.73 4.11
N ASN A 82 0.43 1.84 4.47
CA ASN A 82 0.62 0.40 4.40
C ASN A 82 0.27 -0.07 3.00
N ILE A 83 1.12 -0.89 2.41
CA ILE A 83 1.00 -1.42 1.07
C ILE A 83 0.97 -2.95 1.18
N GLU A 84 -0.06 -3.56 0.63
CA GLU A 84 -0.19 -5.01 0.49
C GLU A 84 -0.08 -5.34 -1.00
N LEU A 85 0.96 -6.09 -1.37
CA LEU A 85 1.07 -6.70 -2.69
C LEU A 85 0.63 -8.16 -2.58
N PHE A 86 -0.34 -8.55 -3.41
CA PHE A 86 -1.04 -9.84 -3.28
C PHE A 86 -0.10 -11.05 -3.27
N GLU A 87 1.02 -10.99 -3.99
CA GLU A 87 2.00 -12.08 -4.10
C GLU A 87 3.37 -11.77 -3.49
N ALA A 88 3.62 -10.54 -3.04
CA ALA A 88 4.93 -10.09 -2.55
C ALA A 88 4.95 -9.69 -1.06
N GLY A 89 3.78 -9.64 -0.43
CA GLY A 89 3.62 -9.39 1.00
C GLY A 89 3.41 -7.91 1.33
N ASN A 90 3.75 -7.56 2.58
CA ASN A 90 3.42 -6.26 3.16
C ASN A 90 4.63 -5.31 3.19
N PHE A 91 4.36 -4.05 2.87
CA PHE A 91 5.33 -2.97 2.82
C PHE A 91 4.74 -1.73 3.47
N THR A 92 5.61 -0.78 3.79
CA THR A 92 5.17 0.49 4.36
C THR A 92 6.09 1.63 3.95
N VAL A 93 5.52 2.83 3.92
CA VAL A 93 6.22 4.08 3.69
C VAL A 93 5.71 5.12 4.70
N SER A 94 6.61 5.96 5.21
CA SER A 94 6.22 7.04 6.11
C SER A 94 5.28 8.01 5.40
N LEU A 95 4.17 8.36 6.05
CA LEU A 95 3.19 9.29 5.50
C LEU A 95 3.78 10.70 5.35
N ASN A 96 4.73 11.07 6.21
CA ASN A 96 5.40 12.36 6.13
C ASN A 96 6.26 12.48 4.86
N THR A 97 7.08 11.46 4.57
CA THR A 97 7.91 11.44 3.37
C THR A 97 7.07 11.25 2.11
N LEU A 98 5.98 10.48 2.17
CA LEU A 98 5.02 10.38 1.08
C LEU A 98 4.44 11.74 0.70
N ARG A 99 3.98 12.53 1.69
CA ARG A 99 3.48 13.89 1.47
C ARG A 99 4.56 14.78 0.86
N GLY A 100 5.79 14.68 1.36
CA GLY A 100 6.94 15.38 0.78
C GLY A 100 7.10 15.10 -0.72
N VAL A 101 7.01 13.83 -1.13
CA VAL A 101 7.07 13.43 -2.55
C VAL A 101 5.87 13.92 -3.34
N MET A 102 4.65 13.74 -2.83
CA MET A 102 3.42 14.16 -3.51
C MET A 102 3.43 15.68 -3.79
N TYR A 103 3.86 16.48 -2.82
CA TYR A 103 3.92 17.94 -2.95
C TYR A 103 5.22 18.44 -3.58
N GLY A 104 6.11 17.54 -4.03
CA GLY A 104 7.34 17.89 -4.75
C GLY A 104 8.45 18.49 -3.87
N LYS A 105 8.35 18.37 -2.54
CA LYS A 105 9.42 18.74 -1.60
C LYS A 105 10.55 17.70 -1.63
N ASP A 106 10.20 16.43 -1.75
CA ASP A 106 11.13 15.31 -1.80
C ASP A 106 11.06 14.63 -3.17
N ARG A 107 12.19 14.08 -3.62
CA ARG A 107 12.23 13.29 -4.87
C ARG A 107 11.75 11.86 -4.67
N LEU A 108 12.10 11.27 -3.52
CA LEU A 108 11.94 9.85 -3.24
C LEU A 108 11.47 9.62 -1.80
N ALA A 109 10.62 8.62 -1.59
CA ALA A 109 10.26 8.09 -0.28
C ALA A 109 10.66 6.62 -0.20
N THR A 110 11.37 6.21 0.84
CA THR A 110 11.85 4.82 0.98
C THR A 110 10.70 3.91 1.38
N ILE A 111 10.58 2.77 0.68
CA ILE A 111 9.63 1.69 1.00
C ILE A 111 10.39 0.61 1.76
N VAL A 112 9.83 0.16 2.88
CA VAL A 112 10.39 -0.92 3.69
C VAL A 112 9.44 -2.12 3.72
N LYS A 113 10.00 -3.33 3.73
CA LYS A 113 9.25 -4.57 3.88
C LYS A 113 8.90 -4.76 5.35
N ILE A 114 7.63 -5.08 5.61
CA ILE A 114 7.18 -5.53 6.91
C ILE A 114 7.41 -7.05 6.94
N PRO A 115 8.24 -7.56 7.87
CA PRO A 115 8.39 -9.00 8.03
C PRO A 115 7.03 -9.66 8.26
N ALA A 116 6.76 -10.77 7.56
CA ALA A 116 5.58 -11.57 7.87
C ALA A 116 5.69 -11.99 9.34
N GLN A 117 4.76 -11.51 10.18
CA GLN A 117 4.65 -12.07 11.51
C GLN A 117 4.24 -13.54 11.35
N PRO A 118 4.89 -14.49 12.05
CA PRO A 118 4.33 -15.83 12.14
C PRO A 118 2.91 -15.65 12.66
N ALA A 119 1.93 -16.28 12.00
CA ALA A 119 0.55 -16.22 12.43
C ALA A 119 0.51 -16.66 13.89
N ILE A 120 0.36 -15.70 14.80
CA ILE A 120 -0.08 -16.02 16.14
C ILE A 120 -1.50 -16.49 15.90
N VAL A 121 -1.68 -17.81 15.82
CA VAL A 121 -2.97 -18.43 15.97
C VAL A 121 -3.47 -17.91 17.30
N ALA A 122 -4.28 -16.85 17.25
CA ALA A 122 -5.00 -16.36 18.38
C ALA A 122 -5.91 -17.51 18.78
N ARG A 123 -5.43 -18.35 19.70
CA ARG A 123 -6.26 -19.24 20.49
C ARG A 123 -7.23 -18.30 21.20
N ARG A 124 -8.38 -18.05 20.57
CA ARG A 124 -9.56 -17.51 21.25
C ARG A 124 -9.79 -18.45 22.42
N GLY A 125 -9.42 -17.98 23.61
CA GLY A 125 -9.71 -18.67 24.84
C GLY A 125 -11.21 -18.84 24.93
N ILE A 126 -11.67 -20.07 24.78
CA ILE A 126 -12.95 -20.50 25.32
C ILE A 126 -12.72 -20.56 26.84
N TYR A 127 -12.91 -19.43 27.51
CA TYR A 127 -13.01 -19.35 28.96
C TYR A 127 -14.36 -18.73 29.27
N GLY A 128 -15.25 -19.53 29.86
CA GLY A 128 -16.50 -19.01 30.44
C GLY A 128 -17.79 -19.75 30.08
N GLN A 129 -17.80 -21.07 29.98
CA GLN A 129 -19.02 -21.84 30.31
C GLN A 129 -18.76 -22.59 31.63
N GLN A 130 -18.86 -21.86 32.75
CA GLN A 130 -19.24 -22.50 34.01
C GLN A 130 -20.76 -22.62 34.02
N GLN A 131 -21.24 -23.81 33.64
CA GLN A 131 -22.59 -24.25 33.91
C GLN A 131 -22.80 -24.26 35.42
N ILE A 132 -23.65 -23.38 35.93
CA ILE A 132 -24.16 -23.46 37.29
C ILE A 132 -25.26 -24.51 37.24
N SER A 133 -24.93 -25.74 37.62
CA SER A 133 -25.93 -26.78 37.88
C SER A 133 -26.49 -26.54 39.28
N ALA A 134 -27.71 -26.00 39.35
CA ALA A 134 -28.49 -25.97 40.58
C ALA A 134 -28.95 -27.41 40.91
N ALA A 135 -28.67 -27.86 42.13
CA ALA A 135 -29.24 -29.07 42.70
C ALA A 135 -30.64 -28.75 43.25
N VAL A 136 -31.64 -29.51 42.79
CA VAL A 136 -32.93 -29.75 43.48
C VAL A 136 -33.26 -31.21 43.30
#